data_AF-A0A6L8I4V5-F1
#
_entry.id   AF-A0A6L8I4V5-F1
#
_cell.length_a   1.000
_cell.length_b   1.000
_cell.length_c   1.000
_cell.angle_alpha   90.00
_cell.angle_beta   90.00
_cell.angle_gamma   90.00
#
_symmetry.space_group_name_H-M   'P 1'
#
loop_
_entity.id
_entity.type
_entity.pdbx_description
1 polymer ?
#
loop_
_entity_poly.entity_id
_entity_poly.type
_entity_poly.pdbx_seq_one_letter_code
_entity_poly.pdbx_strand_id
1 'polypeptide(L)'
;MICTGMFSRGHVGPAALDELVCVAARGAILVLAVNVKFYRSSEFESEFAKMAEDGWITAPDLAEVAMYHSPDPDDPNGADTCLVTLFRRI
;
A
#
# COMPACT_ATOMS: atom_id res chain seq x y z
N MET A 1 2.32 9.31 14.52
CA MET A 1 1.44 8.13 14.40
C MET A 1 1.86 7.39 13.14
N ILE A 2 2.05 6.08 13.20
CA ILE A 2 2.38 5.22 12.06
C ILE A 2 1.19 4.29 11.90
N CYS A 3 0.56 4.29 10.72
CA CYS A 3 -0.50 3.34 10.37
C CYS A 3 0.12 2.27 9.46
N THR A 4 -0.05 1.00 9.83
CA THR A 4 0.43 -0.16 9.05
C THR A 4 -0.74 -1.06 8.70
N GLY A 5 -1.02 -1.22 7.40
CA GLY A 5 -2.07 -2.11 6.90
C GLY A 5 -1.55 -2.99 5.77
N MET A 6 -2.10 -4.21 5.64
CA MET A 6 -1.75 -5.14 4.57
C MET A 6 -2.98 -5.47 3.71
N PHE A 7 -2.86 -5.27 2.40
CA PHE A 7 -3.89 -5.56 1.40
C PHE A 7 -3.54 -6.85 0.65
N SER A 8 -4.05 -7.98 1.14
CA SER A 8 -3.63 -9.31 0.70
C SER A 8 -4.67 -10.09 -0.11
N ARG A 9 -5.93 -9.63 -0.20
CA ARG A 9 -7.03 -10.40 -0.82
C ARG A 9 -7.89 -9.60 -1.81
N GLY A 10 -7.48 -8.40 -2.19
CA GLY A 10 -8.21 -7.55 -3.14
C GLY A 10 -9.58 -7.01 -2.67
N HIS A 11 -10.09 -7.44 -1.51
CA HIS A 11 -11.37 -6.96 -0.96
C HIS A 11 -11.38 -5.47 -0.63
N VAL A 12 -10.21 -4.95 -0.27
CA VAL A 12 -10.03 -3.54 0.01
C VAL A 12 -9.11 -2.99 -1.07
N GLY A 13 -9.70 -2.18 -1.96
CA GLY A 13 -9.03 -1.59 -3.11
C GLY A 13 -8.49 -0.17 -2.82
N PRO A 14 -8.02 0.53 -3.87
CA PRO A 14 -7.41 1.86 -3.74
C PRO A 14 -8.38 2.92 -3.19
N ALA A 15 -9.70 2.75 -3.37
CA ALA A 15 -10.70 3.65 -2.79
C ALA A 15 -10.63 3.77 -1.26
N ALA A 16 -10.04 2.80 -0.56
CA ALA A 16 -9.82 2.89 0.88
C ALA A 16 -8.72 3.91 1.27
N LEU A 17 -7.88 4.33 0.32
CA LEU A 17 -6.84 5.34 0.55
C LEU A 17 -7.47 6.68 0.92
N ASP A 18 -8.58 7.07 0.29
CA ASP A 18 -9.28 8.32 0.58
C ASP A 18 -9.63 8.42 2.07
N GLU A 19 -10.25 7.38 2.61
CA GLU A 19 -10.65 7.33 4.02
C GLU A 19 -9.45 7.32 4.96
N LEU A 20 -8.40 6.55 4.63
CA LEU A 20 -7.17 6.49 5.42
C LEU A 20 -6.44 7.84 5.48
N VAL A 21 -6.36 8.53 4.35
CA VAL A 21 -5.68 9.83 4.23
C VAL A 21 -6.53 10.95 4.85
N CYS A 22 -7.86 10.88 4.76
CA CYS A 22 -8.79 11.86 5.31
C CYS A 22 -8.67 11.98 6.84
N VAL A 23 -8.56 10.85 7.54
CA VAL A 23 -8.48 10.82 9.01
C VAL A 23 -7.06 10.99 9.55
N ALA A 24 -6.03 10.91 8.68
CA ALA A 24 -4.65 11.09 9.07
C ALA A 24 -4.35 12.57 9.38
N ALA A 25 -3.71 12.84 10.51
CA ALA A 25 -3.22 14.19 10.82
C ALA A 25 -2.19 14.65 9.78
N ARG A 26 -2.11 15.95 9.51
CA ARG A 26 -1.05 16.53 8.67
C ARG A 26 0.33 16.15 9.18
N GLY A 27 1.22 15.76 8.27
CA GLY A 27 2.55 15.23 8.57
C GLY A 27 2.58 13.79 9.08
N ALA A 28 1.45 13.11 9.24
CA ALA A 28 1.43 11.69 9.60
C ALA A 28 2.12 10.86 8.51
N ILE A 29 2.84 9.82 8.93
CA ILE A 29 3.48 8.85 8.05
C ILE A 29 2.54 7.65 7.92
N LEU A 30 2.21 7.31 6.69
CA LEU A 30 1.40 6.15 6.36
C LEU A 30 2.29 5.12 5.65
N VAL A 31 2.16 3.85 6.06
CA VAL A 31 2.89 2.73 5.48
C VAL A 31 1.91 1.62 5.13
N LEU A 32 1.83 1.25 3.85
CA LEU A 32 0.87 0.25 3.37
C LEU A 32 1.60 -0.84 2.62
N ALA A 33 1.31 -2.11 2.94
CA ALA A 33 1.82 -3.25 2.19
C ALA A 33 0.70 -3.78 1.28
N VAL A 34 0.90 -3.77 -0.04
CA VAL A 34 -0.08 -4.29 -1.01
C VAL A 34 0.56 -5.45 -1.75
N ASN A 35 -0.12 -6.61 -1.81
CA ASN A 35 0.38 -7.72 -2.64
C ASN A 35 0.60 -7.24 -4.07
N VAL A 36 1.73 -7.59 -4.67
CA VAL A 36 2.14 -7.07 -6.00
C VAL A 36 1.09 -7.37 -7.08
N LYS A 37 0.42 -8.52 -6.99
CA LYS A 37 -0.66 -8.90 -7.93
C LYS A 37 -1.78 -7.85 -7.89
N PHE A 38 -2.24 -7.47 -6.70
CA PHE A 38 -3.31 -6.48 -6.54
C PHE A 38 -2.85 -5.05 -6.76
N TYR A 39 -1.62 -4.70 -6.36
CA TYR A 39 -1.08 -3.37 -6.63
C TYR A 39 -1.13 -3.04 -8.13
N ARG A 40 -0.72 -4.01 -8.96
CA ARG A 40 -0.69 -3.87 -10.42
C ARG A 40 -2.06 -4.04 -11.08
N SER A 41 -2.92 -4.89 -10.54
CA SER A 41 -4.24 -5.16 -11.15
C SER A 41 -5.35 -4.20 -10.70
N SER A 42 -5.16 -3.47 -9.61
CA SER A 42 -6.23 -2.74 -8.92
C SER A 42 -5.94 -1.25 -8.77
N GLU A 43 -5.30 -0.63 -9.77
CA GLU A 43 -5.20 0.84 -9.94
C GLU A 43 -4.59 1.60 -8.73
N PHE A 44 -3.86 0.91 -7.85
CA PHE A 44 -3.20 1.55 -6.69
C PHE A 44 -2.17 2.60 -7.12
N GLU A 45 -1.39 2.28 -8.15
CA GLU A 45 -0.38 3.19 -8.69
C GLU A 45 -0.99 4.52 -9.15
N SER A 46 -2.09 4.45 -9.92
CA SER A 46 -2.80 5.63 -10.40
C SER A 46 -3.46 6.43 -9.28
N GLU A 47 -4.04 5.77 -8.27
CA GLU A 47 -4.66 6.50 -7.15
C GLU A 47 -3.61 7.23 -6.30
N PHE A 48 -2.48 6.58 -6.02
CA PHE A 48 -1.37 7.25 -5.32
C PHE A 48 -0.82 8.44 -6.11
N ALA A 49 -0.66 8.31 -7.43
CA ALA A 49 -0.20 9.39 -8.28
C ALA A 49 -1.17 10.58 -8.25
N LYS A 50 -2.46 10.31 -8.43
CA LYS A 50 -3.53 11.31 -8.36
C LYS A 50 -3.56 12.03 -7.01
N MET A 51 -3.53 11.30 -5.90
CA MET A 51 -3.51 11.91 -4.56
C MET A 51 -2.29 12.78 -4.30
N ALA A 52 -1.13 12.39 -4.85
CA ALA A 52 0.09 13.18 -4.76
C ALA A 52 0.01 14.46 -5.61
N GLU A 53 -0.52 14.36 -6.83
CA GLU A 53 -0.77 15.50 -7.72
C GLU A 53 -1.77 16.50 -7.12
N ASP A 54 -2.84 15.99 -6.50
CA ASP A 54 -3.85 16.78 -5.79
C ASP A 54 -3.33 17.37 -4.46
N GLY A 55 -2.10 17.03 -4.05
CA GLY A 55 -1.45 17.58 -2.86
C GLY A 55 -1.98 17.05 -1.53
N TRP A 56 -2.64 15.88 -1.53
CA TRP A 56 -3.09 15.24 -0.28
C TRP A 56 -1.95 14.50 0.41
N ILE A 57 -1.04 13.92 -0.36
CA ILE A 57 0.09 13.15 0.16
C ILE A 57 1.37 13.49 -0.59
N THR A 58 2.52 13.15 -0.01
CA THR A 58 3.76 13.10 -0.77
C THR A 58 3.75 11.94 -1.75
N ALA A 59 4.52 12.04 -2.84
CA ALA A 59 4.80 10.89 -3.71
C ALA A 59 5.28 9.69 -2.86
N PRO A 60 4.72 8.48 -3.03
CA PRO A 60 5.12 7.34 -2.22
C PRO A 60 6.51 6.80 -2.60
N ASP A 61 7.31 6.51 -1.59
CA ASP A 61 8.44 5.61 -1.73
C ASP A 61 7.94 4.16 -1.77
N LEU A 62 8.50 3.33 -2.66
CA LEU A 62 8.08 1.94 -2.86
C LEU A 62 9.23 0.98 -2.61
N ALA A 63 8.96 -0.09 -1.86
CA ALA A 63 9.88 -1.21 -1.65
C ALA A 63 9.15 -2.54 -1.85
N GLU A 64 9.63 -3.38 -2.77
CA GLU A 64 9.11 -4.74 -2.91
C GLU A 64 9.79 -5.69 -1.92
N VAL A 65 9.00 -6.42 -1.13
CA VAL A 65 9.50 -7.35 -0.12
C VAL A 65 8.73 -8.67 -0.15
N ALA A 66 9.37 -9.76 0.30
CA ALA A 66 8.68 -11.03 0.49
C ALA A 66 7.62 -10.89 1.60
N MET A 67 6.42 -11.41 1.37
CA MET A 67 5.36 -11.41 2.39
C MET A 67 5.67 -12.38 3.54
N TYR A 68 6.38 -13.47 3.25
CA TYR A 68 6.69 -14.54 4.20
C TYR A 68 8.20 -14.70 4.35
N HIS A 69 8.66 -14.80 5.60
CA HIS A 69 10.08 -14.99 5.93
C HIS A 69 10.60 -16.39 5.58
N SER A 70 9.72 -17.39 5.62
CA SER A 70 10.03 -18.78 5.31
C SER A 70 8.89 -19.34 4.47
N PRO A 71 8.95 -19.17 3.13
CA PRO A 71 7.88 -19.58 2.24
C PRO A 71 7.72 -21.10 2.29
N ASP A 72 6.50 -21.56 2.55
CA ASP A 72 6.15 -22.96 2.42
C ASP A 72 6.09 -23.31 0.92
N PRO A 73 6.91 -24.25 0.42
CA PRO A 73 6.91 -24.62 -0.99
C PRO A 73 5.59 -25.27 -1.45
N ASP A 74 4.77 -25.80 -0.52
CA ASP A 74 3.47 -26.38 -0.83
C ASP A 74 2.33 -25.33 -0.79
N ASP A 75 2.58 -24.11 -0.32
CA ASP A 75 1.61 -23.00 -0.39
C ASP A 75 1.73 -22.27 -1.75
N PRO A 76 0.66 -22.24 -2.57
CA PRO A 76 0.67 -21.53 -3.85
C PRO A 76 0.92 -20.02 -3.74
N ASN A 77 0.79 -19.43 -2.54
CA ASN A 77 1.09 -18.02 -2.26
C ASN A 77 2.35 -17.87 -1.38
N GLY A 78 3.07 -18.95 -1.06
CA GLY A 78 4.24 -18.89 -0.19
C GLY A 78 5.32 -17.94 -0.72
N ALA A 79 5.46 -17.84 -2.03
CA ALA A 79 6.43 -16.97 -2.70
C ALA A 79 5.91 -15.54 -3.01
N ASP A 80 4.71 -15.17 -2.54
CA ASP A 80 4.12 -13.87 -2.85
C ASP A 80 4.93 -12.70 -2.25
N THR A 81 5.03 -11.63 -3.03
CA THR A 81 5.65 -10.36 -2.62
C THR A 81 4.62 -9.26 -2.44
N CYS A 82 4.99 -8.24 -1.69
CA CYS A 82 4.21 -7.01 -1.54
C CYS A 82 5.05 -5.78 -1.83
N LEU A 83 4.40 -4.74 -2.34
CA LEU A 83 4.95 -3.39 -2.34
C LEU A 83 4.58 -2.71 -1.04
N VAL A 84 5.59 -2.36 -0.26
CA VAL A 84 5.48 -1.48 0.89
C VAL A 84 5.58 -0.05 0.37
N THR A 85 4.53 0.72 0.55
CA THR A 85 4.46 2.15 0.23
C THR A 85 4.71 2.96 1.49
N LEU A 86 5.48 4.04 1.37
CA LEU A 86 5.71 4.99 2.46
C LEU A 86 5.46 6.41 1.95
N PHE A 87 4.54 7.13 2.59
CA PHE A 87 4.19 8.50 2.21
C PHE A 87 3.74 9.30 3.43
N ARG A 88 3.67 10.62 3.28
CA ARG A 88 3.20 11.54 4.31
C ARG A 88 1.91 12.22 3.89
N ARG A 89 1.01 12.43 4.85
CA ARG A 89 -0.11 13.37 4.70
C ARG A 89 0.43 14.80 4.65
N ILE A 90 0.00 15.60 3.68
CA ILE A 90 0.33 17.04 3.56
C ILE A 90 -0.64 17.90 4.38
#